data_AF-A0A1M7AJU6-F1
#
_entry.id   AF-A0A1M7AJU6-F1
#
_cell.length_a   1.000
_cell.length_b   1.000
_cell.length_c   1.000
_cell.angle_alpha   90.00
_cell.angle_beta   90.00
_cell.angle_gamma   90.00
#
_symmetry.space_group_name_H-M   'P 1'
#
loop_
_entity.id
_entity.type
_entity.pdbx_description
1 polymer ?
#
loop_
_entity_poly.entity_id
_entity_poly.type
_entity_poly.pdbx_seq_one_letter_code
_entity_poly.pdbx_strand_id
1 'polypeptide(L)'
;MAFTYQSVVDLARIPLNDADGARYTDETLLAFVNHGLLVVVKRRPDLFVGNFSNLPTGEKTLTDAFPLPAEYIQLIADYVTFRAESADDEHVNSGRAAAFANLFGAEAPA
;
A
#
# COMPACT_ATOMS: atom_id res chain seq x y z
N MET A 1 4.80 13.16 -15.00
CA MET A 1 3.50 12.46 -14.94
C MET A 1 3.19 12.25 -13.47
N ALA A 2 1.96 12.53 -13.01
CA ALA A 2 1.60 12.23 -11.63
C ALA A 2 1.40 10.71 -11.51
N PHE A 3 1.91 10.12 -10.43
CA PHE A 3 1.63 8.73 -10.12
C PHE A 3 0.18 8.56 -9.68
N THR A 4 -0.36 7.39 -9.90
CA THR A 4 -1.74 7.04 -9.54
C THR A 4 -1.75 5.83 -8.61
N TYR A 5 -2.93 5.47 -8.11
CA TYR A 5 -3.12 4.24 -7.36
C TYR A 5 -2.76 3.00 -8.21
N GLN A 6 -3.01 3.05 -9.53
CA GLN A 6 -2.56 2.02 -10.46
C GLN A 6 -1.04 1.81 -10.39
N SER A 7 -0.25 2.89 -10.31
CA SER A 7 1.21 2.77 -10.22
C SER A 7 1.68 1.98 -9.01
N VAL A 8 0.95 2.07 -7.89
CA VAL A 8 1.24 1.29 -6.67
C VAL A 8 0.87 -0.17 -6.87
N VAL A 9 -0.29 -0.44 -7.48
CA VAL A 9 -0.75 -1.80 -7.79
C VAL A 9 0.24 -2.49 -8.74
N ASP A 10 0.63 -1.83 -9.83
CA ASP A 10 1.58 -2.34 -10.81
C ASP A 10 2.92 -2.70 -10.15
N LEU A 11 3.41 -1.85 -9.24
CA LEU A 11 4.66 -2.08 -8.52
C LEU A 11 4.54 -3.27 -7.54
N ALA A 12 3.41 -3.39 -6.85
CA ALA A 12 3.15 -4.50 -5.93
C ALA A 12 3.02 -5.85 -6.65
N ARG A 13 2.59 -5.86 -7.92
CA ARG A 13 2.48 -7.07 -8.75
C ARG A 13 3.82 -7.72 -9.08
N ILE A 14 4.90 -6.94 -9.15
CA ILE A 14 6.24 -7.44 -9.47
C ILE A 14 6.70 -8.50 -8.46
N PRO A 15 6.79 -8.22 -7.14
CA PRO A 15 7.20 -9.22 -6.17
C PRO A 15 6.16 -10.34 -5.96
N LEU A 16 4.87 -10.08 -6.23
CA LEU A 16 3.82 -11.11 -6.20
C LEU A 16 3.91 -12.10 -7.38
N ASN A 17 4.75 -11.81 -8.37
CA ASN A 17 4.82 -12.54 -9.63
C ASN A 17 3.43 -12.69 -10.29
N ASP A 18 2.64 -11.61 -10.26
CA ASP A 18 1.23 -11.55 -10.68
C ASP A 18 1.02 -10.44 -11.72
N ALA A 19 1.83 -10.46 -12.78
CA ALA A 19 1.87 -9.42 -13.80
C ALA A 19 0.63 -9.38 -14.70
N ASP A 20 -0.07 -10.52 -14.84
CA ASP A 20 -1.31 -10.65 -15.61
C ASP A 20 -2.57 -10.44 -14.76
N GLY A 21 -2.42 -10.30 -13.44
CA GLY A 21 -3.53 -10.17 -12.50
C GLY A 21 -4.39 -11.42 -12.38
N ALA A 22 -3.83 -12.59 -12.69
CA ALA A 22 -4.53 -13.85 -12.56
C ALA A 22 -4.73 -14.28 -11.09
N ARG A 23 -3.81 -13.93 -10.19
CA ARG A 23 -3.87 -14.31 -8.76
C ARG A 23 -4.65 -13.32 -7.92
N TYR A 24 -4.37 -12.02 -8.06
CA TYR A 24 -5.09 -10.96 -7.36
C TYR A 24 -5.77 -10.01 -8.32
N THR A 25 -7.07 -9.79 -8.09
CA THR A 25 -7.83 -8.78 -8.83
C THR A 25 -7.34 -7.38 -8.48
N ASP A 26 -7.42 -6.45 -9.43
CA ASP A 26 -7.08 -5.04 -9.19
C ASP A 26 -7.90 -4.45 -8.04
N GLU A 27 -9.16 -4.84 -7.90
CA GLU A 27 -10.04 -4.42 -6.80
C GLU A 27 -9.48 -4.82 -5.43
N THR A 28 -8.92 -6.02 -5.32
CA THR A 28 -8.34 -6.53 -4.06
C THR A 28 -7.07 -5.77 -3.70
N LEU A 29 -6.15 -5.59 -4.66
CA LEU A 29 -4.92 -4.84 -4.43
C LEU A 29 -5.20 -3.36 -4.15
N LEU A 30 -6.18 -2.76 -4.85
CA LEU A 30 -6.64 -1.39 -4.59
C LEU A 30 -7.19 -1.24 -3.16
N ALA A 31 -7.96 -2.21 -2.66
CA ALA A 31 -8.44 -2.20 -1.28
C ALA A 31 -7.27 -2.16 -0.28
N PHE A 32 -6.20 -2.91 -0.55
CA PHE A 32 -4.98 -2.88 0.26
C PHE A 32 -4.25 -1.53 0.15
N VAL A 33 -4.16 -0.92 -1.03
CA VAL A 33 -3.58 0.44 -1.21
C VAL A 33 -4.36 1.45 -0.37
N ASN A 34 -5.69 1.43 -0.47
CA ASN A 34 -6.59 2.32 0.27
C ASN A 34 -6.42 2.15 1.78
N HIS A 35 -6.35 0.91 2.27
CA HIS A 35 -6.12 0.65 3.70
C HIS A 35 -4.71 1.09 4.15
N GLY A 36 -3.68 0.85 3.33
CA GLY A 36 -2.31 1.28 3.60
C GLY A 36 -2.21 2.79 3.78
N LEU A 37 -2.83 3.56 2.88
CA LEU A 37 -2.86 5.01 2.98
C LEU A 37 -3.64 5.52 4.19
N LEU A 38 -4.75 4.89 4.58
CA LEU A 38 -5.45 5.24 5.83
C LEU A 38 -4.57 5.00 7.07
N VAL A 39 -3.75 3.94 7.07
CA VAL A 39 -2.78 3.70 8.14
C VAL A 39 -1.72 4.80 8.17
N VAL A 40 -1.22 5.24 7.01
CA VAL A 40 -0.27 6.35 6.91
C VAL A 40 -0.89 7.65 7.41
N VAL A 41 -2.12 7.99 7.00
CA VAL A 41 -2.85 9.16 7.51
C VAL A 41 -2.97 9.12 9.03
N LYS A 42 -3.29 7.95 9.59
CA LYS A 42 -3.43 7.79 11.05
C LYS A 42 -2.10 7.97 11.79
N ARG A 43 -0.97 7.50 11.24
CA ARG A 43 0.34 7.55 11.89
C ARG A 43 1.09 8.86 11.63
N ARG A 44 0.96 9.41 10.44
CA ARG A 44 1.67 10.57 9.92
C ARG A 44 0.70 11.53 9.22
N PRO A 45 -0.28 12.09 9.96
CA PRO A 45 -1.24 13.04 9.39
C PRO A 45 -0.57 14.31 8.87
N ASP A 46 0.62 14.64 9.37
CA ASP A 46 1.45 15.76 8.95
C ASP A 46 1.84 15.71 7.46
N LEU A 47 2.01 14.51 6.88
CA LEU A 47 2.33 14.34 5.46
C LEU A 47 1.24 14.85 4.50
N PHE A 48 0.03 15.08 5.02
CA PHE A 48 -1.12 15.52 4.25
C PHE A 48 -1.50 16.98 4.51
N VAL A 49 -0.74 17.68 5.36
CA VAL A 49 -0.97 19.11 5.64
C VAL A 49 -0.73 19.91 4.36
N GLY A 50 -1.73 20.71 3.97
CA GLY A 50 -1.69 21.50 2.74
C GLY A 50 -2.18 20.74 1.49
N ASN A 51 -2.51 19.45 1.60
CA ASN A 51 -3.06 18.63 0.50
C ASN A 51 -4.48 18.11 0.81
N PHE A 52 -5.35 19.01 1.29
CA PHE A 52 -6.70 18.65 1.78
C PHE A 52 -7.69 18.25 0.69
N SER A 53 -7.42 18.59 -0.58
CA SER A 53 -8.27 18.22 -1.72
C SER A 53 -8.05 16.78 -2.20
N ASN A 54 -6.95 16.14 -1.81
CA ASN A 54 -6.63 14.77 -2.19
C ASN A 54 -6.32 13.87 -0.98
N LEU A 55 -7.10 14.01 0.09
CA LEU A 55 -6.93 13.14 1.26
C LEU A 55 -7.34 11.69 0.94
N PRO A 56 -6.63 10.68 1.48
CA PRO A 56 -7.07 9.29 1.44
C PRO A 56 -8.38 9.14 2.21
N THR A 57 -9.43 8.66 1.53
CA THR A 57 -10.74 8.37 2.13
C THR A 57 -11.00 6.88 2.32
N GLY A 58 -10.16 6.03 1.71
CA GLY A 58 -10.39 4.59 1.62
C GLY A 58 -11.21 4.16 0.41
N GLU A 59 -11.73 5.12 -0.38
CA GLU A 59 -12.63 4.86 -1.52
C GLU A 59 -12.03 5.33 -2.86
N LYS A 60 -10.71 5.54 -2.92
CA LYS A 60 -10.03 5.99 -4.14
C LYS A 60 -9.97 4.87 -5.17
N THR A 61 -10.00 5.25 -6.43
CA THR A 61 -9.98 4.39 -7.62
C THR A 61 -8.57 4.32 -8.21
N LEU A 62 -8.31 3.33 -9.08
CA LEU A 62 -6.99 3.13 -9.72
C LEU A 62 -6.49 4.36 -10.49
N THR A 63 -7.40 5.13 -11.06
CA THR A 63 -7.09 6.32 -11.87
C THR A 63 -6.85 7.58 -11.04
N ASP A 64 -7.18 7.57 -9.75
CA ASP A 64 -6.97 8.72 -8.89
C ASP A 64 -5.48 9.02 -8.72
N ALA A 65 -5.15 10.30 -8.60
CA ALA A 65 -3.80 10.74 -8.33
C ALA A 65 -3.34 10.27 -6.94
N PHE A 66 -2.14 9.70 -6.87
CA PHE A 66 -1.55 9.28 -5.61
C PHE A 66 -1.33 10.51 -4.70
N PRO A 67 -1.72 10.45 -3.42
CA PRO A 67 -1.84 11.65 -2.58
C PRO A 67 -0.53 12.09 -1.93
N LEU A 68 0.52 11.27 -2.05
CA LEU A 68 1.84 11.51 -1.49
C LEU A 68 2.90 11.68 -2.59
N PRO A 69 4.05 12.28 -2.27
CA PRO A 69 5.21 12.29 -3.15
C PRO A 69 5.67 10.88 -3.59
N ALA A 70 6.40 10.82 -4.70
CA ALA A 70 6.75 9.57 -5.38
C ALA A 70 7.60 8.61 -4.53
N GLU A 71 8.38 9.13 -3.60
CA GLU A 71 9.20 8.35 -2.66
C GLU A 71 8.37 7.41 -1.77
N TYR A 72 7.07 7.68 -1.57
CA TYR A 72 6.18 6.84 -0.77
C TYR A 72 5.53 5.70 -1.57
N ILE A 73 5.71 5.64 -2.88
CA ILE A 73 5.03 4.63 -3.72
C ILE A 73 5.54 3.23 -3.41
N GLN A 74 6.86 3.06 -3.31
CA GLN A 74 7.46 1.77 -2.96
C GLN A 74 6.97 1.29 -1.58
N LEU A 75 6.91 2.19 -0.60
CA LEU A 75 6.42 1.88 0.74
C LEU A 75 5.00 1.30 0.72
N ILE A 76 4.08 1.92 -0.03
CA ILE A 76 2.70 1.42 -0.12
C ILE A 76 2.64 0.12 -0.95
N ALA A 77 3.44 0.00 -2.01
CA ALA A 77 3.49 -1.23 -2.79
C ALA A 77 3.99 -2.42 -1.94
N ASP A 78 5.04 -2.24 -1.14
CA ASP A 78 5.56 -3.26 -0.23
C ASP A 78 4.51 -3.66 0.83
N TYR A 79 3.74 -2.68 1.34
CA TYR A 79 2.61 -2.96 2.23
C TYR A 79 1.54 -3.82 1.54
N VAL A 80 1.20 -3.52 0.29
CA VAL A 80 0.20 -4.27 -0.50
C VAL A 80 0.68 -5.69 -0.75
N THR A 81 1.92 -5.86 -1.23
CA THR A 81 2.56 -7.17 -1.42
C THR A 81 2.53 -7.97 -0.12
N PHE A 82 2.89 -7.36 1.01
CA PHE A 82 2.85 -8.03 2.29
C PHE A 82 1.44 -8.47 2.70
N ARG A 83 0.42 -7.63 2.50
CA ARG A 83 -0.98 -7.95 2.81
C ARG A 83 -1.52 -9.09 1.97
N ALA A 84 -1.19 -9.09 0.68
CA ALA A 84 -1.51 -10.16 -0.25
C ALA A 84 -0.83 -11.48 0.18
N GLU A 85 0.50 -11.49 0.31
CA GLU A 85 1.24 -12.68 0.75
C GLU A 85 0.84 -13.20 2.13
N SER A 86 0.42 -12.33 3.05
CA SER A 86 -0.08 -12.74 4.38
C SER A 86 -1.48 -13.34 4.33
N ALA A 87 -2.29 -12.99 3.32
CA ALA A 87 -3.60 -13.60 3.12
C ALA A 87 -3.48 -15.02 2.56
N ASP A 88 -2.43 -15.29 1.77
CA ASP A 88 -2.21 -16.59 1.13
C ASP A 88 -1.43 -17.61 2.00
N ASP A 89 -0.84 -17.18 3.12
CA ASP A 89 -0.02 -18.04 3.97
C ASP A 89 -0.89 -18.90 4.92
N GLU A 90 -1.32 -20.07 4.43
CA GLU A 90 -2.12 -21.06 5.19
C GLU A 90 -1.31 -21.80 6.28
N HIS A 91 0.03 -21.68 6.32
CA HIS A 91 0.90 -22.54 7.15
C HIS A 91 1.99 -21.86 8.01
N VAL A 92 2.26 -20.54 7.95
CA VAL A 92 3.33 -19.92 8.78
C VAL A 92 2.98 -18.52 9.33
N ASN A 93 2.11 -18.47 10.32
CA ASN A 93 1.57 -17.23 10.92
C ASN A 93 2.38 -16.64 12.12
N SER A 94 3.71 -16.50 12.08
CA SER A 94 4.39 -15.80 13.21
C SER A 94 5.69 -15.06 12.88
N GLY A 95 6.59 -15.63 12.08
CA GLY A 95 7.95 -15.08 11.92
C GLY A 95 8.03 -13.85 11.00
N ARG A 96 7.35 -13.88 9.85
CA ARG A 96 7.41 -12.81 8.84
C ARG A 96 6.61 -11.56 9.22
N ALA A 97 5.41 -11.76 9.77
CA ALA A 97 4.57 -10.63 10.20
C ALA A 97 5.26 -9.77 11.28
N ALA A 98 5.97 -10.41 12.22
CA ALA A 98 6.75 -9.71 13.24
C ALA A 98 7.94 -8.92 12.64
N ALA A 99 8.66 -9.48 11.66
CA ALA A 99 9.77 -8.80 11.01
C ALA A 99 9.34 -7.54 10.25
N PHE A 100 8.20 -7.58 9.56
CA PHE A 100 7.69 -6.42 8.81
C PHE A 100 6.97 -5.39 9.68
N ALA A 101 6.30 -5.79 10.77
CA ALA A 101 5.81 -4.83 11.77
C ALA A 101 6.96 -4.00 12.36
N ASN A 102 8.13 -4.63 12.56
CA ASN A 102 9.33 -3.93 13.00
C ASN A 102 9.88 -2.97 11.92
N LEU A 103 9.92 -3.36 10.65
CA LEU A 103 10.39 -2.49 9.55
C LEU A 103 9.44 -1.30 9.31
N PHE A 104 8.13 -1.54 9.26
CA PHE A 104 7.13 -0.49 9.08
C PHE A 104 7.06 0.46 10.29
N GLY A 105 7.24 -0.07 11.51
CA GLY A 105 7.39 0.74 12.72
C GLY A 105 8.66 1.61 12.70
N ALA A 106 9.74 1.12 12.09
CA ALA A 106 11.00 1.86 11.99
C ALA A 106 10.95 3.01 10.97
N GLU A 107 10.24 2.84 9.85
CA GLU A 107 10.09 3.92 8.85
C GLU A 107 8.98 4.92 9.17
N ALA A 108 7.98 4.52 9.95
CA ALA A 108 6.92 5.41 10.45
C ALA A 108 6.93 5.49 11.99
N PRO A 109 8.00 6.05 12.60
CA PRO A 109 8.01 6.29 14.04
C PRO A 109 6.98 7.38 14.39
N ALA A 110 6.42 7.25 15.60
CA ALA A 110 5.49 8.21 16.16
C ALA A 110 6.14 9.59 16.41
#